data_AF-A0A2S2P1X3-F1
#
_entry.id   AF-A0A2S2P1X3-F1
#
_cell.length_a   1.000
_cell.length_b   1.000
_cell.length_c   1.000
_cell.angle_alpha   90.00
_cell.angle_beta   90.00
_cell.angle_gamma   90.00
#
_symmetry.space_group_name_H-M   'P 1'
#
loop_
_entity.id
_entity.type
_entity.pdbx_description
1 polymer ?
#
loop_
_entity_poly.entity_id
_entity_poly.type
_entity_poly.pdbx_seq_one_letter_code
_entity_poly.pdbx_strand_id
1 'polypeptide(L)'
;MKLVPTLPTKLSELILENEWRSTNDRKDFLLGCDGLDDKIVVFGTEGFLRRLCSSEIIFMDGTFKSAPQLFTQIYTLHSYVVGIMIPLAYALLPNKSTETYSRMFKIIKEAALRNGLIFNPNTFQIDF
;
A
#
# COMPACT_ATOMS: atom_id res chain seq x y z
N MET A 1 -8.26 24.03 13.28
CA MET A 1 -8.46 23.69 11.85
C MET A 1 -7.11 23.22 11.33
N LYS A 2 -6.98 21.98 10.85
CA LYS A 2 -5.69 21.47 10.33
C LYS A 2 -5.40 22.18 9.01
N LEU A 3 -4.19 22.71 8.86
CA LEU A 3 -3.73 23.31 7.62
C LEU A 3 -3.50 22.18 6.61
N VAL A 4 -4.38 22.08 5.62
CA VAL A 4 -4.26 21.09 4.54
C VAL A 4 -3.18 21.61 3.59
N PRO A 5 -2.14 20.82 3.28
CA PRO A 5 -1.11 21.24 2.33
C PRO A 5 -1.71 21.40 0.93
N THR A 6 -1.09 22.27 0.13
CA THR A 6 -1.43 22.39 -1.29
C THR A 6 -1.21 21.05 -1.99
N LEU A 7 -2.10 20.71 -2.93
CA LEU A 7 -1.95 19.50 -3.72
C LEU A 7 -0.62 19.54 -4.48
N PRO A 8 0.19 18.47 -4.43
CA PRO A 8 1.43 18.40 -5.20
C PRO A 8 1.12 18.42 -6.70
N THR A 9 2.03 18.99 -7.48
CA THR A 9 1.98 18.96 -8.95
C THR A 9 2.86 17.87 -9.55
N LYS A 10 3.81 17.37 -8.75
CA LYS A 10 4.70 16.25 -9.09
C LYS A 10 4.76 15.23 -7.95
N LEU A 11 4.98 13.96 -8.28
CA LEU A 11 5.10 12.91 -7.26
C LEU A 11 6.31 13.11 -6.33
N SER A 12 7.38 13.71 -6.82
CA SER A 12 8.56 14.06 -6.02
C SER A 12 8.25 15.04 -4.88
N GLU A 13 7.22 15.89 -5.04
CA GLU A 13 6.76 16.85 -4.03
C GLU A 13 5.88 16.21 -2.93
N LEU A 14 5.42 14.97 -3.14
CA LEU A 14 4.58 14.27 -2.16
C LEU A 14 5.42 13.87 -0.93
N ILE A 15 5.17 14.53 0.19
CA ILE A 15 5.79 14.26 1.49
C ILE A 15 4.72 13.71 2.44
N LEU A 16 4.94 12.50 2.98
CA LEU A 16 4.03 11.83 3.90
C LEU A 16 4.66 11.71 5.28
N GLU A 17 4.50 12.76 6.09
CA GLU A 17 5.09 12.87 7.42
C GLU A 17 4.04 13.14 8.49
N ASN A 18 4.41 12.88 9.74
CA ASN A 18 3.61 13.20 10.93
C ASN A 18 2.19 12.63 10.86
N GLU A 19 1.19 13.51 10.91
CA GLU A 19 -0.23 13.13 10.88
C GLU A 19 -0.68 12.56 9.53
N TRP A 20 0.03 12.85 8.44
CA TRP A 20 -0.32 12.37 7.08
C TRP A 20 0.05 10.91 6.85
N ARG A 21 0.84 10.31 7.74
CA ARG A 21 1.13 8.87 7.77
C ARG A 21 0.44 8.12 8.91
N SER A 22 -0.42 8.80 9.68
CA SER A 22 -1.02 8.23 10.89
C SER A 22 -2.51 8.00 10.73
N THR A 23 -2.99 6.90 11.27
CA THR A 23 -4.43 6.63 11.49
C THR A 23 -5.04 7.59 12.53
N ASN A 24 -6.38 7.60 12.62
CA ASN A 24 -7.11 8.41 13.61
C ASN A 24 -6.76 8.04 15.07
N ASP A 25 -6.35 6.80 15.34
CA ASP A 25 -5.87 6.32 16.63
C ASP A 25 -4.33 6.39 16.76
N ARG A 26 -3.67 7.16 15.90
CA ARG A 26 -2.23 7.49 15.90
C ARG A 26 -1.29 6.30 15.67
N LYS A 27 -1.78 5.20 15.11
CA LYS A 27 -0.93 4.13 14.57
C LYS A 27 -0.34 4.56 13.24
N ASP A 28 0.91 4.19 13.00
CA ASP A 28 1.54 4.34 11.70
C ASP A 28 0.76 3.55 10.63
N PHE A 29 0.51 4.20 9.50
CA PHE A 29 -0.26 3.68 8.38
C PHE A 29 0.55 3.66 7.09
N LEU A 30 1.87 3.85 7.16
CA LEU A 30 2.76 3.83 6.00
C LEU A 30 3.73 2.66 6.08
N LEU A 31 3.52 1.65 5.24
CA LEU A 31 4.41 0.50 5.12
C LEU A 31 5.68 0.85 4.33
N GLY A 32 5.59 1.76 3.36
CA GLY A 32 6.76 2.30 2.69
C GLY A 32 6.43 3.30 1.58
N CYS A 33 7.45 4.05 1.18
CA CYS A 33 7.40 5.05 0.13
C CYS A 33 8.74 5.03 -0.61
N ASP A 34 8.73 4.80 -1.92
CA ASP A 34 9.93 4.64 -2.75
C ASP A 34 9.77 5.38 -4.08
N GLY A 35 10.86 5.92 -4.63
CA GLY A 35 10.88 6.65 -5.90
C GLY A 35 10.65 8.17 -5.78
N LEU A 36 10.91 8.87 -6.89
CA LEU A 36 10.77 10.32 -7.01
C LEU A 36 9.57 10.67 -7.88
N ASP A 37 9.75 10.73 -9.19
CA ASP A 37 8.69 11.01 -10.16
C ASP A 37 7.89 9.75 -10.55
N ASP A 38 8.35 8.58 -10.12
CA ASP A 38 7.74 7.27 -10.26
C ASP A 38 7.42 6.67 -8.86
N LYS A 39 6.99 7.55 -7.96
CA LYS A 39 6.78 7.22 -6.55
C LYS A 39 5.74 6.11 -6.38
N ILE A 40 6.04 5.15 -5.51
CA ILE A 40 5.11 4.15 -5.00
C ILE A 40 4.91 4.41 -3.51
N VAL A 41 3.65 4.41 -3.08
CA VAL A 41 3.29 4.55 -1.67
C VAL A 41 2.47 3.36 -1.25
N VAL A 42 2.90 2.63 -0.22
CA VAL A 42 2.17 1.48 0.33
C VAL A 42 1.70 1.80 1.74
N PHE A 43 0.39 1.80 1.92
CA PHE A 43 -0.29 2.02 3.18
C PHE A 43 -0.75 0.71 3.81
N GLY A 44 -0.79 0.72 5.13
CA GLY A 44 -1.18 -0.41 5.96
C GLY A 44 -0.65 -0.23 7.37
N THR A 45 -1.36 -0.79 8.36
CA THR A 45 -0.85 -0.83 9.73
C THR A 45 0.03 -2.06 9.92
N GLU A 46 0.87 -2.08 10.96
CA GLU A 46 1.61 -3.29 11.35
C GLU A 46 0.67 -4.48 11.59
N GLY A 47 -0.48 -4.25 12.22
CA GLY A 47 -1.49 -5.29 12.47
C GLY A 47 -2.04 -5.89 11.18
N PHE A 48 -2.33 -5.05 10.18
CA PHE A 48 -2.76 -5.52 8.86
C PHE A 48 -1.64 -6.22 8.10
N LEU A 49 -0.40 -5.74 8.20
CA LEU A 49 0.76 -6.40 7.62
C LEU A 49 0.98 -7.81 8.21
N ARG A 50 0.85 -7.96 9.54
CA ARG A 50 0.89 -9.27 10.22
C ARG A 50 -0.17 -10.21 9.66
N ARG A 51 -1.40 -9.72 9.52
CA ARG A 51 -2.50 -10.51 8.94
C ARG A 51 -2.23 -10.87 7.49
N LEU A 52 -1.72 -9.94 6.70
CA LEU A 52 -1.36 -10.14 5.30
C LEU A 52 -0.29 -11.23 5.17
N CYS A 53 0.74 -11.20 6.01
CA CYS A 53 1.82 -12.21 6.01
C CYS A 53 1.35 -13.59 6.48
N SER A 54 0.34 -13.66 7.35
CA SER A 54 -0.21 -14.94 7.83
C SER A 54 -1.33 -15.50 6.95
N SER A 55 -1.69 -14.81 5.87
CA SER A 55 -2.82 -15.20 5.02
C SER A 55 -2.38 -16.24 3.98
N GLU A 56 -3.16 -17.30 3.84
CA GLU A 56 -2.90 -18.36 2.86
C GLU A 56 -3.16 -17.90 1.43
N ILE A 57 -4.26 -17.17 1.25
CA ILE A 57 -4.70 -16.61 -0.03
C ILE A 57 -4.74 -15.10 0.08
N ILE A 58 -4.09 -14.43 -0.87
CA ILE A 58 -4.15 -12.98 -1.07
C ILE A 58 -4.95 -12.68 -2.32
N PHE A 59 -5.97 -11.86 -2.18
CA PHE A 59 -6.77 -11.36 -3.30
C PHE A 59 -6.29 -9.96 -3.65
N MET A 60 -6.07 -9.68 -4.93
CA MET A 60 -5.58 -8.38 -5.36
C MET A 60 -6.48 -7.78 -6.42
N ASP A 61 -6.79 -6.50 -6.23
CA ASP A 61 -7.62 -5.72 -7.14
C ASP A 61 -7.01 -4.34 -7.39
N GLY A 62 -7.17 -3.88 -8.62
CA GLY A 62 -6.61 -2.64 -9.12
C GLY A 62 -7.69 -1.67 -9.58
N THR A 63 -7.90 -0.59 -8.83
CA THR A 63 -8.91 0.42 -9.17
C THR A 63 -8.27 1.67 -9.80
N PHE A 64 -8.77 2.07 -10.97
CA PHE A 64 -8.19 3.17 -11.76
C PHE A 64 -8.94 4.50 -11.58
N LYS A 65 -10.28 4.46 -11.62
CA LYS A 65 -11.12 5.67 -11.56
C LYS A 65 -11.01 6.41 -10.23
N SER A 66 -10.58 5.71 -9.19
CA SER A 66 -10.42 6.26 -7.83
C SER A 66 -8.99 6.72 -7.54
N ALA A 67 -8.05 6.56 -8.48
CA ALA A 67 -6.67 6.95 -8.27
C ALA A 67 -6.54 8.48 -8.14
N PRO A 68 -5.75 9.00 -7.17
CA PRO A 68 -5.45 10.42 -7.10
C PRO A 68 -4.75 10.91 -8.37
N GLN A 69 -4.91 12.20 -8.72
CA GLN A 69 -4.51 12.80 -10.01
C GLN A 69 -3.06 12.53 -10.47
N LEU A 70 -2.13 12.21 -9.56
CA LEU A 70 -0.73 11.92 -9.87
C LEU A 70 -0.39 10.42 -9.96
N PHE A 71 -1.34 9.54 -9.64
CA PHE A 71 -1.17 8.10 -9.69
C PHE A 71 -2.08 7.49 -10.77
N THR A 72 -1.63 6.38 -11.35
CA THR A 72 -2.41 5.67 -12.38
C THR A 72 -3.40 4.69 -11.77
N GLN A 73 -3.11 4.17 -10.57
CA GLN A 73 -3.89 3.08 -9.98
C GLN A 73 -3.77 3.07 -8.45
N ILE A 74 -4.85 2.70 -7.79
CA ILE A 74 -4.82 2.16 -6.43
C ILE A 74 -4.86 0.64 -6.53
N TYR A 75 -3.82 -0.03 -6.07
CA TYR A 75 -3.74 -1.48 -6.01
C TYR A 75 -3.94 -1.94 -4.57
N THR A 76 -4.76 -2.95 -4.34
CA THR A 76 -5.19 -3.34 -3.00
C THR A 76 -4.99 -4.81 -2.78
N LEU A 77 -4.49 -5.18 -1.59
CA LEU A 77 -4.28 -6.57 -1.19
C LEU A 77 -5.26 -6.89 -0.07
N HIS A 78 -6.02 -7.95 -0.25
CA HIS A 78 -7.08 -8.39 0.64
C HIS A 78 -6.85 -9.81 1.14
N SER A 79 -7.44 -10.13 2.28
CA SER A 79 -7.63 -11.51 2.69
C SER A 79 -8.90 -11.66 3.55
N TYR A 80 -9.31 -12.90 3.79
CA TYR A 80 -10.42 -13.21 4.68
C TYR A 80 -10.00 -13.09 6.14
N VAL A 81 -10.76 -12.29 6.89
CA VAL A 81 -10.65 -12.12 8.34
C VAL A 81 -12.01 -12.40 8.96
N VAL A 82 -12.10 -13.51 9.69
CA VAL A 82 -13.34 -13.97 10.34
C VAL A 82 -14.51 -14.05 9.33
N GLY A 83 -14.26 -14.66 8.18
CA GLY A 83 -15.27 -14.88 7.13
C GLY A 83 -15.59 -13.67 6.25
N ILE A 84 -14.97 -12.51 6.48
CA ILE A 84 -15.18 -11.30 5.68
C ILE A 84 -13.89 -10.95 4.93
N MET A 85 -14.00 -10.62 3.65
CA MET A 85 -12.88 -10.12 2.87
C MET A 85 -12.63 -8.65 3.21
N ILE A 86 -11.42 -8.34 3.68
CA ILE A 86 -11.03 -6.96 4.00
C ILE A 86 -9.72 -6.58 3.31
N PRO A 87 -9.54 -5.31 2.93
CA PRO A 87 -8.26 -4.79 2.46
C PRO A 87 -7.28 -4.66 3.63
N LEU A 88 -6.06 -5.13 3.41
CA LEU A 88 -4.98 -5.14 4.40
C LEU A 88 -3.83 -4.22 3.99
N ALA A 89 -3.62 -4.00 2.69
CA ALA A 89 -2.68 -3.01 2.18
C ALA A 89 -3.24 -2.29 0.96
N TYR A 90 -2.85 -1.02 0.81
CA TYR A 90 -3.22 -0.17 -0.32
C TYR A 90 -1.96 0.43 -0.91
N ALA A 91 -1.78 0.32 -2.22
CA ALA A 91 -0.63 0.85 -2.93
C ALA A 91 -1.08 1.88 -3.96
N LEU A 92 -0.51 3.08 -3.92
CA LEU A 92 -0.63 4.06 -4.99
C LEU A 92 0.51 3.82 -5.98
N LEU A 93 0.17 3.50 -7.22
CA LEU A 93 1.13 3.11 -8.25
C LEU A 93 1.22 4.15 -9.37
N PRO A 94 2.42 4.50 -9.85
CA PRO A 94 2.62 5.52 -10.88
C PRO A 94 2.21 5.02 -12.27
N ASN A 95 2.28 3.71 -12.53
CA ASN A 95 1.93 3.08 -13.80
C ASN A 95 1.61 1.58 -13.58
N LYS A 96 1.33 0.85 -14.67
CA LYS A 96 0.91 -0.57 -14.65
C LYS A 96 2.01 -1.54 -15.14
N SER A 97 3.28 -1.14 -15.06
CA SER A 97 4.39 -1.98 -15.52
C SER A 97 4.69 -3.09 -14.51
N THR A 98 5.21 -4.22 -15.02
CA THR A 98 5.72 -5.32 -14.20
C THR A 98 6.76 -4.84 -13.18
N GLU A 99 7.62 -3.89 -13.58
CA GLU A 99 8.62 -3.31 -12.69
C GLU A 99 7.98 -2.57 -11.50
N THR A 100 6.90 -1.83 -11.75
CA THR A 100 6.17 -1.13 -10.68
C THR A 100 5.54 -2.12 -9.68
N TYR A 101 4.94 -3.21 -10.16
CA TYR A 101 4.42 -4.25 -9.26
C TYR A 101 5.53 -4.96 -8.49
N SER A 102 6.67 -5.25 -9.13
CA SER A 102 7.85 -5.81 -8.46
C SER A 102 8.37 -4.91 -7.34
N ARG A 103 8.47 -3.61 -7.59
CA ARG A 103 8.85 -2.61 -6.58
C ARG A 103 7.84 -2.53 -5.44
N MET A 104 6.54 -2.53 -5.74
CA MET A 104 5.49 -2.59 -4.71
C MET A 104 5.66 -3.82 -3.80
N PHE A 105 5.85 -5.01 -4.37
CA PHE A 105 6.06 -6.22 -3.56
C PHE A 105 7.37 -6.19 -2.77
N LYS A 106 8.43 -5.59 -3.31
CA LYS A 106 9.69 -5.37 -2.59
C LYS A 106 9.45 -4.52 -1.34
N ILE A 107 8.71 -3.41 -1.47
CA ILE A 107 8.36 -2.55 -0.33
C ILE A 107 7.59 -3.33 0.75
N ILE A 108 6.61 -4.14 0.35
CA ILE A 108 5.83 -4.98 1.29
C ILE A 108 6.73 -6.01 1.98
N LYS A 109 7.62 -6.68 1.25
CA LYS A 109 8.57 -7.66 1.82
C LYS A 109 9.55 -7.00 2.79
N GLU A 110 10.06 -5.83 2.47
CA GLU A 110 10.93 -5.07 3.36
C GLU A 110 10.18 -4.60 4.62
N ALA A 111 8.93 -4.15 4.48
CA ALA A 111 8.08 -3.82 5.61
C ALA A 111 7.83 -5.03 6.51
N ALA A 112 7.56 -6.21 5.93
CA ALA A 112 7.43 -7.46 6.67
C ALA A 112 8.71 -7.80 7.43
N LEU A 113 9.86 -7.75 6.74
CA LEU A 113 11.16 -8.07 7.34
C LEU A 113 11.50 -7.14 8.51
N ARG A 114 11.25 -5.83 8.38
CA ARG A 114 11.44 -4.86 9.48
C ARG A 114 10.60 -5.17 10.71
N ASN A 115 9.49 -5.89 10.56
CA ASN A 115 8.59 -6.29 11.64
C ASN A 115 8.80 -7.75 12.10
N GLY A 116 9.88 -8.41 11.65
CA GLY A 116 10.18 -9.81 11.98
C GLY A 116 9.20 -10.80 11.32
N LEU A 117 8.63 -10.44 10.18
CA LEU A 117 7.68 -11.25 9.42
C LEU A 117 8.27 -11.67 8.07
N ILE A 118 7.65 -12.68 7.47
CA ILE A 118 7.97 -13.12 6.11
C ILE A 118 6.70 -13.00 5.28
N PHE A 119 6.72 -12.18 4.24
CA PHE A 119 5.64 -12.11 3.26
C PHE A 119 5.86 -13.17 2.17
N ASN A 120 5.24 -14.33 2.34
CA ASN A 120 5.32 -15.47 1.42
C ASN A 120 3.98 -16.23 1.35
N PRO A 121 2.92 -15.62 0.81
CA PRO A 121 1.62 -16.28 0.67
C PRO A 121 1.69 -17.44 -0.32
N ASN A 122 0.85 -18.46 -0.12
CA ASN A 122 0.82 -19.66 -0.95
C ASN A 122 0.10 -19.42 -2.28
N THR A 123 -0.88 -18.52 -2.29
CA THR A 123 -1.74 -18.29 -3.45
C THR A 123 -2.10 -16.83 -3.58
N PHE A 124 -2.02 -16.34 -4.82
CA PHE A 124 -2.55 -15.05 -5.21
C PHE A 124 -3.75 -15.28 -6.13
N GLN A 125 -4.83 -14.55 -5.90
CA GLN A 125 -5.98 -14.46 -6.79
C GLN A 125 -6.09 -13.02 -7.29
N ILE A 126 -6.12 -12.86 -8.60
CA ILE A 126 -6.19 -11.57 -9.28
C ILE A 126 -7.28 -11.61 -10.34
N ASP A 127 -7.98 -10.50 -10.51
CA ASP A 127 -8.88 -10.32 -11.65
C ASP A 127 -8.07 -9.92 -12.90
N PHE A 128 -8.59 -10.26 -14.08
CA PHE A 128 -7.96 -10.05 -15.40
C PHE A 128 -8.23 -8.66 -15.98
#